data_AF-A0A6H1X3D1-F1
#
_entry.id   AF-A0A6H1X3D1-F1
#
_cell.length_a   1.000
_cell.length_b   1.000
_cell.length_c   1.000
_cell.angle_alpha   90.00
_cell.angle_beta   90.00
_cell.angle_gamma   90.00
#
_symmetry.space_group_name_H-M   'P 1'
#
loop_
_entity.id
_entity.type
_entity.pdbx_description
1 polymer ?
#
loop_
_entity_poly.entity_id
_entity_poly.type
_entity_poly.pdbx_seq_one_letter_code
_entity_poly.pdbx_strand_id
1 'polypeptide(L)' 'MAKFNQIKDLYEDGYRCIYYDHAENNHTIYLKNFDTESSKVVELDNDQDFSNFKDYISGLRMS' A
#
# COMPACT_ATOMS: atom_id res chain seq x y z
N MET A 1 11.97 -2.48 3.09
CA MET A 1 11.49 -3.80 3.58
C MET A 1 10.45 -3.75 4.70
N ALA A 2 10.70 -3.11 5.85
CA ALA A 2 9.72 -3.12 6.97
C ALA A 2 8.35 -2.52 6.59
N LYS A 3 8.34 -1.39 5.87
CA LYS A 3 7.11 -0.71 5.46
C LYS A 3 6.35 -1.45 4.35
N PHE A 4 7.06 -2.14 3.45
CA PHE A 4 6.42 -2.99 2.45
C PHE A 4 5.72 -4.21 3.09
N ASN A 5 6.34 -4.83 4.09
CA ASN A 5 5.70 -5.92 4.84
C ASN A 5 4.45 -5.43 5.58
N GLN A 6 4.49 -4.23 6.17
CA GLN A 6 3.30 -3.61 6.78
C GLN A 6 2.14 -3.49 5.79
N ILE A 7 2.40 -3.16 4.52
CA ILE A 7 1.34 -3.09 3.51
C ILE A 7 0.74 -4.48 3.24
N LYS A 8 1.56 -5.54 3.21
CA LYS A 8 1.07 -6.91 3.05
C LYS A 8 0.18 -7.32 4.22
N ASP A 9 0.63 -7.07 5.45
CA ASP A 9 -0.13 -7.39 6.66
C ASP A 9 -1.50 -6.66 6.65
N LEU A 10 -1.50 -5.37 6.26
CA LEU A 10 -2.75 -4.61 6.11
C LEU A 10 -3.68 -5.23 5.05
N TYR A 11 -3.13 -5.75 3.94
CA TYR A 11 -3.93 -6.43 2.92
C TYR A 11 -4.54 -7.76 3.41
N GLU A 12 -3.82 -8.50 4.26
CA GLU A 12 -4.32 -9.69 4.96
C GLU A 12 -5.43 -9.32 5.96
N ASP A 13 -5.29 -8.18 6.63
CA ASP A 13 -6.30 -7.58 7.52
C ASP A 13 -7.50 -6.96 6.78
N GLY A 14 -7.60 -7.13 5.46
CA GLY A 14 -8.73 -6.66 4.65
C GLY A 14 -8.67 -5.20 4.19
N TYR A 15 -7.57 -4.48 4.46
CA TYR A 15 -7.37 -3.16 3.87
C TYR A 15 -7.11 -3.27 2.37
N ARG A 16 -7.53 -2.26 1.62
CA ARG A 16 -7.25 -2.10 0.20
C ARG A 16 -6.73 -0.70 -0.07
N CYS A 17 -5.72 -0.61 -0.94
CA CYS A 17 -5.27 0.69 -1.44
C CYS A 17 -6.42 1.37 -2.20
N ILE A 18 -6.74 2.60 -1.81
CA ILE A 18 -7.75 3.44 -2.47
C ILE A 18 -7.10 4.56 -3.29
N TYR A 19 -5.89 4.96 -2.90
CA TYR A 19 -5.15 6.02 -3.56
C TYR A 19 -3.67 5.89 -3.19
N TYR A 20 -2.79 6.29 -4.10
CA TYR A 20 -1.39 6.51 -3.79
C TYR A 20 -0.92 7.77 -4.49
N ASP A 21 -0.02 8.50 -3.83
CA ASP A 21 0.59 9.72 -4.32
C ASP A 21 2.10 9.58 -4.40
N HIS A 22 2.70 10.31 -5.33
CA HIS A 22 4.12 10.35 -5.59
C HIS A 22 4.58 11.82 -5.56
N ALA A 23 4.93 12.29 -4.36
CA ALA A 23 5.41 13.66 -4.16
C ALA A 23 6.92 13.65 -3.98
N GLU A 24 7.64 14.19 -4.98
CA GLU A 24 9.10 14.31 -5.05
C GLU A 24 9.89 13.02 -4.77
N ASN A 25 10.10 12.68 -3.50
CA ASN A 25 10.87 11.53 -3.01
C ASN A 25 10.07 10.62 -2.05
N ASN A 26 8.82 10.97 -1.74
CA ASN A 26 7.98 10.22 -0.81
C ASN A 26 6.78 9.63 -1.54
N HIS A 27 6.59 8.33 -1.36
CA HIS A 27 5.43 7.62 -1.92
C HIS A 27 4.42 7.38 -0.80
N THR A 28 3.27 8.04 -0.88
CA THR A 28 2.25 7.92 0.16
C THR A 28 1.14 7.00 -0.32
N ILE A 29 0.83 5.96 0.45
CA ILE A 29 -0.19 4.98 0.12
C ILE A 29 -1.33 5.10 1.13
N TYR A 30 -2.53 5.31 0.61
CA TYR A 30 -3.75 5.43 1.38
C TYR A 30 -4.55 4.13 1.28
N LEU A 31 -4.79 3.51 2.43
CA LEU A 31 -5.49 2.24 2.56
C LEU A 31 -6.79 2.42 3.33
N LYS A 32 -7.84 1.74 2.89
CA LYS A 32 -9.13 1.68 3.57
C LYS A 32 -9.56 0.23 3.76
N ASN A 33 -10.03 -0.09 4.96
CA ASN A 33 -10.77 -1.31 5.24
C ASN A 33 -12.25 -0.94 5.22
N PHE A 34 -13.02 -1.58 4.34
CA PHE A 34 -14.44 -1.26 4.13
C PHE A 34 -15.36 -1.95 5.14
N ASP A 35 -14.92 -3.04 5.76
CA ASP A 35 -15.69 -3.77 6.77
C ASP A 35 -15.69 -3.05 8.12
N THR A 36 -14.58 -2.42 8.46
CA THR A 36 -14.37 -1.69 9.72
C THR A 36 -14.40 -0.17 9.56
N GLU A 37 -14.61 0.32 8.33
CA GLU A 37 -14.51 1.72 7.93
C GLU A 37 -13.18 2.43 8.30
N SER A 38 -12.16 1.66 8.66
CA SER A 38 -10.88 2.18 9.12
C SER A 38 -9.98 2.60 7.96
N SER A 39 -9.14 3.62 8.18
CA SER A 39 -8.19 4.13 7.18
C SER A 39 -6.77 4.14 7.74
N LYS A 40 -5.79 3.84 6.88
CA LYS A 40 -4.35 3.84 7.21
C LYS A 40 -3.57 4.52 6.11
N VAL A 41 -2.47 5.17 6.48
CA VAL A 41 -1.53 5.80 5.56
C VAL A 41 -0.16 5.17 5.80
N VAL A 42 0.49 4.76 4.72
CA VAL A 42 1.85 4.22 4.74
C VAL A 42 2.70 5.03 3.78
N GLU A 43 3.76 5.65 4.30
CA GLU A 43 4.72 6.41 3.50
C GLU A 43 5.94 5.51 3.21
N LEU A 44 6.28 5.32 1.94
CA LEU A 44 7.50 4.63 1.52
C LEU A 44 8.55 5.66 1.13
N ASP A 45 9.75 5.50 1.70
CA ASP A 45 10.84 6.47 1.55
C ASP A 45 11.83 6.07 0.44
N ASN A 46 11.53 5.00 -0.29
CA ASN A 46 12.40 4.49 -1.37
C ASN A 46 11.59 3.91 -2.53
N ASP A 47 12.11 4.09 -3.73
CA ASP A 47 11.48 3.68 -4.99
C ASP A 47 11.36 2.16 -5.13
N GLN A 48 12.28 1.40 -4.52
CA GLN A 48 12.27 -0.06 -4.60
C GLN A 48 11.07 -0.65 -3.86
N ASP A 49 10.78 -0.20 -2.64
CA ASP A 49 9.60 -0.62 -1.88
C ASP A 49 8.32 -0.18 -2.59
N PHE A 50 8.32 0.98 -3.25
CA PHE A 50 7.18 1.44 -4.06
C PHE A 50 6.97 0.61 -5.34
N SER A 51 8.04 0.23 -6.03
CA SER A 51 7.97 -0.69 -7.18
C SER A 51 7.41 -2.05 -6.75
N ASN A 52 7.93 -2.60 -5.65
CA ASN A 52 7.44 -3.86 -5.10
C ASN A 52 5.95 -3.78 -4.70
N PHE A 53 5.52 -2.64 -4.15
CA PHE A 53 4.11 -2.37 -3.87
C PHE A 53 3.26 -2.37 -5.15
N LYS A 54 3.69 -1.65 -6.19
CA LYS A 54 2.99 -1.60 -7.49
C LYS A 54 2.85 -2.98 -8.12
N ASP A 55 3.91 -3.78 -8.09
CA ASP A 55 3.89 -5.14 -8.63
C ASP A 55 2.92 -6.03 -7.83
N TYR A 56 2.95 -5.93 -6.50
CA TYR A 56 2.04 -6.66 -5.61
C TYR A 56 0.56 -6.35 -5.90
N ILE A 57 0.17 -5.06 -5.95
CA ILE A 57 -1.23 -4.68 -6.21
C ILE A 57 -1.67 -5.00 -7.64
N SER A 58 -0.75 -4.99 -8.60
CA SER A 58 -1.04 -5.33 -10.00
C SER A 58 -1.29 -6.83 -10.15
N GLY A 59 -0.52 -7.67 -9.44
CA GLY A 59 -0.75 -9.11 -9.38
C GLY A 59 -2.10 -9.47 -8.78
N LEU A 60 -2.52 -8.79 -7.71
CA LEU A 60 -3.84 -8.98 -7.08
C LEU A 60 -5.02 -8.58 -7.97
N ARG A 61 -4.82 -7.67 -8.93
CA ARG A 61 -5.87 -7.26 -9.88
C ARG A 61 -6.11 -8.29 -11.00
N MET A 62 -5.17 -9.19 -11.22
CA MET A 62 -5.24 -10.21 -12.27
C MET A 62 -5.70 -11.60 -11.77
N SER A 63 -6.01 -11.72 -10.47
CA SER A 63 -6.55 -12.93 -9.82
C SER A 63 -8.02 -12.76 -9.45
#